data_AF-A0A963W4G6-F1
#
_entry.id   AF-A0A963W4G6-F1
#
_cell.length_a   1.000
_cell.length_b   1.000
_cell.length_c   1.000
_cell.angle_alpha   90.00
_cell.angle_beta   90.00
_cell.angle_gamma   90.00
#
_symmetry.space_group_name_H-M   'P 1'
#
loop_
_entity.id
_entity.type
_entity.pdbx_description
1 polymer ?
#
loop_
_entity_poly.entity_id
_entity_poly.type
_entity_poly.pdbx_seq_one_letter_code
_entity_poly.pdbx_strand_id
1 'polypeptide(L)' 'DSILATDATKESKSIRILTIAPLIGEAIRRIADESSVSSLFD' A
#
# COMPACT_ATOMS: atom_id res chain seq x y z
N ASP A 1 -3.88 -3.30 2.39
CA ASP A 1 -5.12 -2.94 1.65
C ASP A 1 -4.93 -3.07 0.13
N SER A 2 -4.29 -4.14 -0.35
CA SER A 2 -4.21 -4.45 -1.79
C SER A 2 -5.47 -5.12 -2.35
N ILE A 3 -6.31 -5.63 -1.47
CA ILE A 3 -7.57 -6.32 -1.76
C ILE A 3 -8.64 -5.69 -0.87
N LEU A 4 -9.85 -5.57 -1.40
CA LEU A 4 -10.99 -5.04 -0.65
C LEU A 4 -11.30 -5.93 0.56
N ALA A 5 -11.28 -5.35 1.75
CA ALA A 5 -11.65 -6.03 2.97
C ALA A 5 -13.17 -6.28 3.00
N THR A 6 -13.57 -7.50 3.35
CA THR A 6 -14.97 -7.82 3.66
C THR A 6 -15.36 -7.18 4.99
N ASP A 7 -16.66 -7.07 5.27
CA ASP A 7 -17.12 -6.44 6.51
C ASP A 7 -16.72 -7.26 7.74
N ALA A 8 -16.72 -8.59 7.65
CA ALA A 8 -16.19 -9.47 8.70
C ALA A 8 -14.70 -9.21 8.99
N THR A 9 -13.89 -8.88 7.97
CA THR A 9 -12.49 -8.51 8.17
C THR A 9 -12.33 -7.16 8.86
N LYS A 10 -13.19 -6.18 8.53
CA LYS A 10 -13.17 -4.84 9.16
C LYS A 10 -13.60 -4.88 10.63
N GLU A 11 -14.51 -5.77 10.99
CA GLU A 11 -15.02 -5.91 12.37
C GLU A 11 -14.12 -6.78 13.27
N SER A 12 -13.20 -7.54 12.70
CA SER A 12 -12.35 -8.46 13.46
C SER A 12 -11.28 -7.71 14.26
N LYS A 13 -11.31 -7.87 15.58
CA LYS A 13 -10.29 -7.31 16.50
C LYS A 13 -8.91 -7.98 16.38
N SER A 14 -8.84 -9.15 15.74
CA SER A 14 -7.60 -9.91 15.57
C SER A 14 -6.91 -9.63 14.24
N ILE A 15 -7.56 -8.90 13.32
CA ILE A 15 -7.02 -8.58 12.00
C ILE A 15 -6.64 -7.10 11.93
N ARG A 16 -5.41 -6.82 11.51
CA ARG A 16 -4.93 -5.45 11.29
C ARG A 16 -4.78 -5.17 9.81
N ILE A 17 -5.52 -4.19 9.31
CA ILE A 17 -5.39 -3.69 7.93
C ILE A 17 -4.32 -2.61 7.91
N LEU A 18 -3.26 -2.82 7.15
CA LEU A 18 -2.24 -1.81 6.87
C LEU A 18 -2.50 -1.19 5.51
N THR A 19 -2.31 0.13 5.42
CA THR A 19 -2.41 0.83 4.14
C THR A 19 -1.10 0.79 3.36
N ILE A 20 -1.19 0.49 2.07
CA ILE A 20 -0.10 0.51 1.08
C ILE A 20 -0.27 1.67 0.08
N ALA A 21 -1.38 2.42 0.16
CA ALA A 21 -1.67 3.50 -0.78
C ALA A 21 -0.54 4.53 -0.92
N PRO A 22 0.13 4.97 0.17
CA PRO A 22 1.29 5.88 0.04
C PRO A 22 2.45 5.26 -0.74
N LEU A 23 2.75 3.98 -0.52
CA LEU A 23 3.82 3.26 -1.20
C LEU A 23 3.55 3.16 -2.70
N ILE A 24 2.31 2.82 -3.07
CA ILE A 24 1.91 2.71 -4.49
C ILE A 24 1.90 4.09 -5.16
N GLY A 25 1.40 5.13 -4.49
CA GLY A 25 1.41 6.49 -5.04
C GLY A 25 2.83 7.01 -5.29
N GLU A 26 3.74 6.74 -4.36
CA GLU A 26 5.16 7.08 -4.50
C GLU A 26 5.83 6.30 -5.64
N ALA A 27 5.54 5.00 -5.77
CA ALA A 27 6.05 4.19 -6.86
C ALA A 27 5.57 4.71 -8.24
N ILE A 28 4.28 5.07 -8.36
CA ILE A 28 3.74 5.69 -9.58
C ILE A 28 4.46 6.99 -9.91
N ARG A 29 4.65 7.88 -8.93
CA ARG A 29 5.37 9.15 -9.14
C ARG A 29 6.79 8.91 -9.63
N ARG A 30 7.51 7.97 -9.01
CA ARG A 30 8.90 7.66 -9.39
C ARG A 30 9.04 7.07 -10.79
N ILE A 31 8.08 6.24 -11.21
CA ILE A 31 8.01 5.76 -12.59
C ILE A 31 7.80 6.92 -13.56
N ALA A 32 6.92 7.87 -13.24
CA ALA A 32 6.69 9.05 -14.07
C ALA A 32 7.91 9.99 -14.13
N ASP A 33 8.67 10.07 -13.04
CA ASP A 33 9.87 10.90 -12.93
C ASP A 33 11.16 10.17 -13.36
N GLU A 34 11.07 8.95 -13.90
CA GLU A 34 12.21 8.07 -14.26
C GLU A 34 13.25 7.92 -13.13
N SER A 35 12.79 7.97 -11.88
CA SER A 35 13.61 7.85 -10.69
C SER A 35 13.49 6.45 -10.07
N SER A 36 14.50 6.05 -9.30
CA SER A 36 14.57 4.67 -8.79
C SER A 36 13.42 4.35 -7.84
N VAL A 37 12.64 3.31 -8.15
CA VAL A 37 11.62 2.77 -7.23
C VAL A 37 12.25 1.95 -6.10
N SER A 38 13.46 1.43 -6.26
CA SER A 38 14.08 0.52 -5.28
C SER A 38 14.38 1.19 -3.94
N SER A 39 14.54 2.52 -3.91
CA SER A 39 14.82 3.25 -2.66
C SER A 39 13.60 3.41 -1.75
N LEU A 40 12.46 2.80 -2.09
CA LEU A 40 11.29 2.70 -1.20
C LEU A 40 11.37 1.50 -0.24
N PHE A 41 12.40 0.67 -0.39
CA PHE A 41 12.61 -0.55 0.39
C PHE A 41 13.80 -0.45 1.36
N ASP A 42 14.45 0.71 1.42
CA ASP A 42 15.47 1.08 2.42
C ASP A 42 14.79 1.66 3.68
#